data_AF-A0A8T4J167-F1
#
_entry.id   AF-A0A8T4J167-F1
#
_cell.length_a   1.000
_cell.length_b   1.000
_cell.length_c   1.000
_cell.angle_alpha   90.00
_cell.angle_beta   90.00
_cell.angle_gamma   90.00
#
_symmetry.space_group_name_H-M   'P 1'
#
loop_
_entity.id
_entity.type
_entity.pdbx_description
1 polymer ?
#
loop_
_entity_poly.entity_id
_entity_poly.type
_entity_poly.pdbx_seq_one_letter_code
_entity_poly.pdbx_strand_id
1 'polypeptide(L)'
;MAHLSPRERQVLELIGEGLTNRQIAERLFLAEKTVKNRISSLLAKLGVGRRVQAAVIAERLRERADGQGPHDRADVPGPEEG
;
A
#
# COMPACT_ATOMS: atom_id res chain seq x y z
N MET A 1 12.94 -13.11 2.50
CA MET A 1 12.25 -11.87 2.08
C MET A 1 11.20 -12.27 1.06
N ALA A 2 9.91 -12.09 1.38
CA ALA A 2 8.82 -12.63 0.57
C ALA A 2 8.86 -12.04 -0.84
N HIS A 3 9.02 -12.90 -1.84
CA HIS A 3 8.98 -12.51 -3.25
C HIS A 3 7.52 -12.24 -3.62
N LEU A 4 7.11 -10.98 -3.57
CA LEU A 4 5.78 -10.58 -4.03
C LEU A 4 5.69 -10.80 -5.53
N SER A 5 4.57 -11.37 -5.98
CA SER A 5 4.28 -11.45 -7.41
C SER A 5 4.19 -10.03 -8.00
N PRO A 6 4.43 -9.84 -9.30
CA PRO A 6 4.32 -8.52 -9.94
C PRO A 6 2.98 -7.82 -9.63
N ARG A 7 1.88 -8.58 -9.66
CA ARG A 7 0.54 -8.07 -9.35
C ARG A 7 0.33 -7.73 -7.88
N GLU A 8 1.02 -8.42 -6.98
CA GLU A 8 1.00 -8.11 -5.54
C GLU A 8 1.79 -6.84 -5.24
N ARG A 9 2.94 -6.65 -5.91
CA ARG A 9 3.70 -5.41 -5.85
C ARG A 9 2.89 -4.21 -6.35
N GLN A 10 2.21 -4.34 -7.48
CA GLN A 10 1.32 -3.29 -7.99
C GLN A 10 0.22 -2.93 -6.97
N VAL A 11 -0.41 -3.93 -6.35
CA VAL A 11 -1.42 -3.67 -5.31
C VAL A 11 -0.80 -2.96 -4.10
N LEU A 12 0.41 -3.34 -3.68
CA LEU A 12 1.14 -2.72 -2.58
C LEU A 12 1.48 -1.25 -2.88
N GLU A 13 1.95 -0.95 -4.09
CA GLU A 13 2.26 0.43 -4.53
C GLU A 13 1.02 1.32 -4.48
N LEU A 14 -0.10 0.84 -5.02
CA LEU A 14 -1.38 1.56 -4.99
C LEU A 14 -1.93 1.72 -3.57
N ILE A 15 -1.64 0.78 -2.66
CA ILE A 15 -1.95 0.94 -1.24
C ILE A 15 -1.12 2.07 -0.63
N GLY A 16 0.17 2.14 -0.96
CA GLY A 16 1.06 3.21 -0.55
C GLY A 16 0.66 4.58 -1.11
N GLU A 17 -0.06 4.64 -2.23
CA GLU A 17 -0.69 5.88 -2.73
C GLU A 17 -1.98 6.26 -1.97
N GLY A 18 -2.43 5.45 -1.01
CA GLY A 18 -3.65 5.71 -0.25
C GLY A 18 -4.95 5.27 -0.93
N LEU A 19 -4.90 4.56 -2.06
CA LEU A 19 -6.10 4.25 -2.85
C LEU A 19 -7.02 3.20 -2.24
N THR A 20 -8.32 3.46 -2.19
CA THR A 20 -9.31 2.47 -1.71
C THR A 20 -9.34 1.19 -2.56
N ASN A 21 -9.91 0.11 -2.03
CA ASN A 21 -10.02 -1.17 -2.76
C ASN A 21 -10.78 -1.02 -4.08
N ARG A 22 -11.78 -0.13 -4.12
CA ARG A 22 -12.54 0.19 -5.34
C ARG A 22 -11.67 0.88 -6.39
N GLN A 23 -10.92 1.91 -6.00
CA GLN A 23 -10.00 2.62 -6.90
C GLN A 23 -8.88 1.70 -7.42
N ILE A 24 -8.35 0.82 -6.57
CA ILE A 24 -7.39 -0.21 -6.97
C ILE A 24 -8.02 -1.18 -7.97
N ALA A 25 -9.27 -1.59 -7.74
CA ALA A 25 -9.99 -2.49 -8.62
C ALA A 25 -10.21 -1.85 -10.00
N GLU A 26 -10.60 -0.58 -10.05
CA GLU A 26 -10.76 0.19 -11.28
C GLU A 26 -9.44 0.31 -12.04
N ARG A 27 -8.34 0.70 -11.37
CA ARG A 27 -7.02 0.83 -12.00
C ARG A 27 -6.47 -0.51 -12.53
N LEU A 28 -6.77 -1.61 -11.85
CA LEU A 28 -6.29 -2.94 -12.24
C LEU A 28 -7.29 -3.72 -13.11
N PHE A 29 -8.40 -3.09 -13.51
CA PHE A 29 -9.50 -3.72 -14.26
C PHE A 29 -9.96 -5.04 -13.60
N LEU A 30 -10.17 -5.01 -12.29
CA LEU A 30 -10.55 -6.13 -11.45
C LEU A 30 -11.86 -5.85 -10.71
N ALA A 31 -12.47 -6.92 -10.19
CA ALA A 31 -13.54 -6.78 -9.20
C ALA A 31 -12.96 -6.39 -7.82
N GLU A 32 -13.69 -5.55 -7.08
CA GLU A 32 -13.28 -5.13 -5.72
C GLU A 32 -13.06 -6.32 -4.78
N LYS A 33 -13.89 -7.36 -4.87
CA LYS A 33 -13.74 -8.60 -4.10
C LYS A 33 -12.40 -9.29 -4.37
N THR A 34 -11.96 -9.30 -5.63
CA THR A 34 -10.66 -9.87 -6.03
C THR A 34 -9.52 -9.05 -5.44
N VAL A 35 -9.64 -7.72 -5.41
CA VAL A 35 -8.66 -6.85 -4.76
C VAL A 35 -8.61 -7.12 -3.26
N LYS A 36 -9.75 -7.20 -2.57
CA LYS A 36 -9.81 -7.55 -1.13
C LYS A 36 -9.06 -8.85 -0.84
N ASN A 37 -9.32 -9.92 -1.60
CA ASN A 37 -8.65 -11.21 -1.43
C ASN A 37 -7.14 -11.11 -1.67
N ARG A 38 -6.71 -10.35 -2.68
CA ARG A 38 -5.30 -10.09 -2.97
C ARG A 38 -4.63 -9.32 -1.83
N ILE A 39 -5.30 -8.32 -1.27
CA ILE A 39 -4.80 -7.55 -0.11
C ILE A 39 -4.66 -8.46 1.11
N SER A 40 -5.65 -9.29 1.42
CA SER A 40 -5.54 -10.24 2.54
C SER A 40 -4.34 -11.17 2.38
N SER A 41 -4.13 -11.71 1.17
CA SER A 41 -2.99 -12.58 0.85
C SER A 41 -1.65 -11.83 0.92
N LEU A 42 -1.62 -10.59 0.44
CA LEU A 42 -0.47 -9.69 0.50
C LEU A 42 -0.08 -9.40 1.94
N LEU A 43 -1.04 -9.01 2.78
CA LEU A 43 -0.83 -8.72 4.20
C LEU A 43 -0.25 -9.94 4.93
N ALA A 44 -0.82 -11.13 4.68
CA ALA A 44 -0.30 -12.38 5.22
C ALA A 44 1.15 -12.66 4.77
N LYS A 45 1.47 -12.45 3.49
CA LYS A 45 2.84 -12.62 2.96
C LYS A 45 3.84 -11.61 3.51
N LEU A 46 3.38 -10.38 3.79
CA LEU A 46 4.17 -9.32 4.40
C LEU A 46 4.29 -9.47 5.93
N GLY A 47 3.53 -10.39 6.54
CA GLY A 47 3.50 -10.57 7.99
C GLY A 47 2.85 -9.41 8.75
N VAL A 48 2.00 -8.63 8.08
CA VAL A 48 1.30 -7.48 8.68
C VAL A 48 -0.20 -7.73 8.77
N GLY A 49 -0.85 -7.17 9.78
CA GLY A 49 -2.29 -7.33 9.97
C GLY A 49 -3.11 -6.15 9.43
N ARG A 50 -2.46 -5.02 9.15
CA ARG A 50 -3.16 -3.77 8.84
C ARG A 50 -2.67 -3.15 7.54
N ARG A 51 -3.61 -2.61 6.77
CA ARG A 51 -3.36 -1.88 5.52
C ARG A 51 -2.40 -0.70 5.72
N VAL A 52 -2.51 0.03 6.83
CA VAL A 52 -1.59 1.14 7.16
C VAL A 52 -0.14 0.66 7.23
N GLN A 53 0.11 -0.51 7.84
CA GLN A 53 1.44 -1.10 7.90
C GLN A 53 1.95 -1.47 6.51
N ALA A 54 1.07 -1.98 5.62
CA ALA A 54 1.43 -2.23 4.23
C ALA A 54 1.75 -0.94 3.46
N ALA A 55 1.04 0.16 3.70
CA ALA A 55 1.33 1.45 3.09
C ALA A 55 2.73 1.96 3.46
N VAL A 56 3.11 1.86 4.74
CA VAL A 56 4.47 2.21 5.19
C VAL A 56 5.54 1.32 4.54
N ILE A 57 5.26 0.02 4.37
CA ILE A 57 6.18 -0.88 3.65
C ILE A 57 6.31 -0.47 2.18
N ALA A 58 5.21 -0.11 1.53
CA ALA A 58 5.21 0.35 0.14
C ALA A 58 6.05 1.63 -0.04
N GLU A 59 5.92 2.58 0.87
CA GLU A 59 6.71 3.81 0.90
C GLU A 59 8.21 3.51 1.02
N ARG A 60 8.60 2.69 1.99
CA ARG A 60 10.00 2.25 2.18
C ARG A 60 10.57 1.52 0.96
N LEU A 61 9.75 0.77 0.23
CA LEU A 61 10.17 0.10 -0.99
C LEU A 61 10.38 1.09 -2.14
N ARG A 62 9.59 2.18 -2.21
CA ARG A 62 9.78 3.25 -3.19
C ARG A 62 11.07 4.04 -2.93
N GLU A 63 11.33 4.41 -1.68
CA GLU A 63 12.56 5.11 -1.29
C GLU A 63 13.82 4.34 -1.70
N ARG A 64 13.78 3.00 -1.63
CA ARG A 64 14.91 2.13 -2.01
C ARG A 64 15.05 1.92 -3.52
N ALA A 65 13.97 2.11 -4.28
CA ALA A 65 13.96 1.94 -5.73
C ALA A 65 14.34 3.24 -6.47
N ASP A 66 14.07 4.39 -5.86
CA ASP A 66 14.18 5.70 -6.53
C ASP A 66 15.55 6.38 -6.36
N GLY A 67 16.37 5.97 -5.38
CA GLY A 67 17.69 6.59 -5.17
C GLY A 67 17.66 8.10 -4.85
N GLN A 68 16.49 8.67 -4.61
CA GLN A 68 16.27 10.06 -4.23
C GLN A 68 15.74 10.10 -2.80
N GLY A 69 16.51 10.70 -1.88
CA GLY A 69 16.09 10.99 -0.51
C GLY A 69 15.09 12.16 -0.43
N PRO A 70 14.78 12.59 0.80
CA PRO A 70 13.48 12.53 1.46
C PRO A 70 12.47 13.56 0.94
N HIS A 71 11.22 13.13 0.71
CA HIS A 71 10.08 14.06 0.62
C HIS A 71 9.49 14.28 2.02
N ASP A 72 9.85 15.42 2.60
CA ASP A 72 9.26 16.00 3.81
C ASP A 72 7.75 16.28 3.61
N ARG A 73 6.93 15.78 4.57
CA ARG A 73 5.63 16.27 5.08
C ARG A 73 4.53 16.74 4.10
N ALA A 74 3.32 16.16 4.25
CA ALA A 74 2.08 16.85 4.71
C ALA A 74 0.80 16.09 4.30
N ASP A 75 0.11 15.46 5.25
CA ASP A 75 -1.33 15.66 5.54
C ASP A 75 -1.79 14.74 6.69
N VAL A 76 -1.59 15.19 7.92
CA VAL A 76 -2.53 14.89 9.01
C VAL A 76 -2.61 16.15 9.87
N PRO A 77 -3.70 16.95 9.79
CA PRO A 77 -3.95 17.96 10.80
C PRO A 77 -4.08 17.27 12.18
N GLY A 78 -3.53 17.94 13.19
CA GLY A 78 -3.24 17.41 14.53
C GLY A 78 -4.47 17.01 15.37
N PRO A 79 -4.24 16.54 16.61
CA PRO A 79 -5.31 16.12 17.51
C PRO A 79 -6.11 17.36 17.96
N GLU A 80 -7.43 17.33 17.80
CA GLU A 80 -8.31 18.27 18.50
C GLU A 80 -8.44 17.78 19.95
N GLU A 81 -7.59 18.32 20.83
CA GLU A 81 -7.76 18.27 22.27
C GLU A 81 -8.57 19.50 22.72
N GLY A 82 -9.66 19.27 23.48
CA GLY A 82 -10.23 20.26 24.42
C GLY A 82 -11.36 21.14 23.92
#